data_AF-A0A9E1NYQ1-F1
#
_entry.id   AF-A0A9E1NYQ1-F1
#
_cell.length_a   1.000
_cell.length_b   1.000
_cell.length_c   1.000
_cell.angle_alpha   90.00
_cell.angle_beta   90.00
_cell.angle_gamma   90.00
#
_symmetry.space_group_name_H-M   'P 1'
#
loop_
_entity.id
_entity.type
_entity.pdbx_description
1 polymer ?
#
loop_
_entity_poly.entity_id
_entity_poly.type
_entity_poly.pdbx_seq_one_letter_code
_entity_poly.pdbx_strand_id
1 'polypeptide(L)'
;MAVRNRARNEEEFIYLINQALDEIFDLRAAIEYDEEFMDNAAMIVEPLNNGLTRLLNAVKSGEYKIGEGDYIEFLHILKNTDQRAIPFWSVLKLILDTHNKGYQEEE
;
A
#
# COMPACT_ATOMS: atom_id res chain seq x y z
N MET A 1 -11.78 -2.23 -19.60
CA MET A 1 -10.95 -2.44 -18.40
C MET A 1 -10.61 -1.05 -17.88
N ALA A 2 -11.18 -0.63 -16.75
CA ALA A 2 -10.90 0.70 -16.22
C ALA A 2 -9.39 0.79 -15.93
N VAL A 3 -8.71 1.77 -16.52
CA VAL A 3 -7.33 2.08 -16.16
C VAL A 3 -7.34 2.41 -14.67
N ARG A 4 -6.69 1.59 -13.84
CA ARG A 4 -6.59 1.87 -12.41
C ARG A 4 -5.74 3.11 -12.25
N ASN A 5 -6.41 4.16 -11.81
CA ASN A 5 -5.95 5.53 -11.74
C ASN A 5 -5.71 5.89 -10.26
N ARG A 6 -5.06 7.04 -9.97
CA ARG A 6 -4.90 7.50 -8.58
C ARG A 6 -6.29 7.65 -7.95
N ALA A 7 -6.39 7.57 -6.62
CA ALA A 7 -7.67 7.80 -5.96
C ALA A 7 -8.19 9.21 -6.29
N ARG A 8 -9.50 9.35 -6.51
CA ARG A 8 -10.16 10.63 -6.82
C ARG A 8 -10.59 11.41 -5.58
N ASN A 9 -10.70 10.73 -4.46
CA ASN A 9 -11.13 11.28 -3.19
C ASN A 9 -10.62 10.40 -2.03
N GLU A 10 -10.91 10.82 -0.80
CA GLU A 10 -10.48 10.12 0.41
C GLU A 10 -11.05 8.71 0.51
N GLU A 11 -12.31 8.49 0.13
CA GLU A 11 -12.94 7.17 0.17
C GLU A 11 -12.23 6.17 -0.75
N GLU A 12 -11.88 6.59 -1.96
CA GLU A 12 -11.09 5.78 -2.90
C GLU A 12 -9.66 5.55 -2.39
N PHE A 13 -9.07 6.50 -1.66
CA PHE A 13 -7.75 6.31 -1.07
C PHE A 13 -7.79 5.30 0.09
N ILE A 14 -8.81 5.40 0.96
CA ILE A 14 -9.11 4.41 1.99
C ILE A 14 -9.31 3.04 1.34
N TYR A 15 -10.03 2.97 0.21
CA TYR A 15 -10.23 1.72 -0.52
C TYR A 15 -8.90 1.12 -0.97
N LEU A 16 -8.01 1.88 -1.61
CA LEU A 16 -6.68 1.39 -2.01
C LEU A 16 -5.86 0.87 -0.83
N ILE A 17 -5.91 1.55 0.32
CA ILE A 17 -5.20 1.12 1.53
C ILE A 17 -5.76 -0.20 2.05
N ASN A 18 -7.09 -0.35 2.12
CA ASN A 18 -7.71 -1.61 2.53
C ASN A 18 -7.39 -2.75 1.55
N GLN A 19 -7.42 -2.50 0.23
CA GLN A 19 -7.01 -3.50 -0.75
C GLN A 19 -5.59 -3.98 -0.52
N ALA A 20 -4.66 -3.07 -0.22
CA ALA A 20 -3.28 -3.46 0.08
C ALA A 20 -3.16 -4.27 1.39
N LEU A 21 -3.98 -3.98 2.40
CA LEU A 21 -4.03 -4.75 3.65
C LEU A 21 -4.59 -6.17 3.44
N ASP A 22 -5.65 -6.31 2.63
CA ASP A 22 -6.22 -7.60 2.26
C ASP A 22 -5.17 -8.46 1.51
N GLU A 23 -4.47 -7.87 0.54
CA GLU A 23 -3.42 -8.56 -0.21
C GLU A 23 -2.21 -8.96 0.67
N ILE A 24 -1.91 -8.19 1.71
CA ILE A 24 -0.89 -8.56 2.70
C ILE A 24 -1.36 -9.74 3.55
N PHE A 25 -2.64 -9.78 3.92
CA PHE A 25 -3.21 -10.92 4.64
C PHE A 25 -3.11 -12.20 3.80
N ASP A 26 -3.45 -12.12 2.51
CA ASP A 26 -3.33 -13.26 1.58
C ASP A 26 -1.86 -13.67 1.37
N LEU A 27 -0.95 -12.69 1.23
CA LEU A 27 0.48 -12.95 1.10
C LEU A 27 1.05 -13.65 2.34
N ARG A 28 0.62 -13.26 3.55
CA ARG A 28 0.99 -13.94 4.80
C ARG A 28 0.55 -15.39 4.82
N ALA A 29 -0.71 -15.64 4.49
CA ALA A 29 -1.25 -17.00 4.44
C ALA A 29 -0.50 -17.87 3.41
N ALA A 30 -0.07 -17.29 2.28
CA ALA A 30 0.74 -17.99 1.30
C ALA A 30 2.15 -18.33 1.81
N ILE A 31 2.82 -17.40 2.50
CA ILE A 31 4.15 -17.62 3.10
C ILE A 31 4.10 -18.73 4.15
N GLU A 32 3.07 -18.74 5.01
CA GLU A 32 2.89 -19.76 6.05
C GLU A 32 2.66 -21.17 5.48
N TYR A 33 2.19 -21.27 4.23
CA TYR A 33 1.93 -22.53 3.55
C TYR A 33 3.14 -23.06 2.76
N ASP A 34 4.02 -22.17 2.28
CA ASP A 34 5.22 -22.50 1.49
C ASP A 34 6.40 -21.60 1.90
N GLU A 35 7.07 -21.98 2.99
CA GLU A 35 8.14 -21.19 3.64
C GLU A 35 9.36 -20.97 2.73
N GLU A 36 9.62 -21.82 1.73
CA GLU A 36 10.79 -21.70 0.83
C GLU A 36 10.60 -20.66 -0.28
N PHE A 37 9.36 -20.30 -0.63
CA PHE A 37 9.09 -19.50 -1.83
C PHE A 37 9.25 -17.98 -1.61
N MET A 38 9.37 -17.52 -0.36
CA MET A 38 9.08 -16.12 -0.03
C MET A 38 9.87 -15.50 1.13
N ASP A 39 11.11 -15.93 1.39
CA ASP A 39 11.97 -15.31 2.41
C ASP A 39 12.03 -13.77 2.30
N ASN A 40 12.15 -13.23 1.09
CA ASN A 40 12.18 -11.79 0.84
C ASN A 40 10.83 -11.11 1.10
N ALA A 41 9.71 -11.80 0.88
CA ALA A 41 8.38 -11.27 1.15
C ALA A 41 8.07 -11.28 2.65
N ALA A 42 8.51 -12.31 3.38
CA ALA A 42 8.36 -12.40 4.83
C ALA A 42 9.00 -11.21 5.56
N MET A 43 10.16 -10.74 5.07
CA MET A 43 10.87 -9.60 5.66
C MET A 43 10.14 -8.24 5.51
N ILE A 44 9.25 -8.10 4.53
CA ILE A 44 8.60 -6.83 4.20
C ILE A 44 7.12 -6.78 4.59
N VAL A 45 6.49 -7.94 4.77
CA VAL A 45 5.07 -8.09 5.07
C VAL A 45 4.67 -7.33 6.33
N GLU A 46 5.41 -7.52 7.42
CA GLU A 46 5.08 -6.91 8.70
C GLU A 46 5.31 -5.37 8.68
N PRO A 47 6.43 -4.85 8.14
CA PRO A 47 6.58 -3.41 7.89
C PRO A 47 5.45 -2.80 7.04
N LEU A 48 5.02 -3.47 5.96
CA LEU A 48 3.93 -2.98 5.12
C LEU A 48 2.60 -2.97 5.86
N ASN A 49 2.28 -4.05 6.59
CA ASN A 49 1.04 -4.16 7.34
C ASN A 49 0.91 -3.03 8.38
N ASN A 50 1.98 -2.82 9.15
CA ASN A 50 1.99 -1.80 10.20
C ASN A 50 1.95 -0.38 9.62
N GLY A 51 2.70 -0.14 8.54
CA GLY A 51 2.68 1.14 7.83
C GLY A 51 1.31 1.48 7.26
N LEU A 52 0.69 0.56 6.54
CA LEU A 52 -0.64 0.75 5.94
C LEU A 52 -1.74 0.87 6.99
N THR A 53 -1.67 0.10 8.08
CA THR A 53 -2.62 0.22 9.19
C THR A 53 -2.51 1.59 9.86
N ARG A 54 -1.29 2.08 10.09
CA ARG A 54 -1.06 3.42 10.64
C ARG A 54 -1.59 4.51 9.70
N LEU A 55 -1.31 4.37 8.40
CA LEU A 55 -1.82 5.29 7.38
C LEU A 55 -3.36 5.29 7.35
N LEU A 56 -4.00 4.12 7.36
CA LEU A 56 -5.46 4.00 7.38
C LEU A 56 -6.08 4.70 8.59
N ASN A 57 -5.50 4.51 9.77
CA ASN A 57 -5.98 5.14 11.00
C ASN A 57 -5.80 6.66 10.96
N ALA A 58 -4.68 7.15 10.40
CA ALA A 58 -4.44 8.59 10.24
C ALA A 58 -5.40 9.22 9.24
N VAL A 59 -5.73 8.54 8.13
CA VAL A 59 -6.75 8.99 7.16
C VAL A 59 -8.12 9.05 7.83
N LYS A 60 -8.56 7.96 8.49
CA LYS A 60 -9.88 7.90 9.14
C LYS A 60 -10.06 8.89 10.30
N SER A 61 -8.98 9.28 10.96
CA SER A 61 -9.01 10.27 12.05
C SER A 61 -8.91 11.71 11.57
N GLY A 62 -8.64 11.94 10.28
CA GLY A 62 -8.39 13.27 9.72
C GLY A 62 -7.03 13.86 10.08
N GLU A 63 -6.14 13.08 10.69
CA GLU A 63 -4.75 13.50 11.00
C GLU A 63 -3.86 13.49 9.76
N TYR A 64 -4.16 12.61 8.81
CA TYR A 64 -3.43 12.51 7.55
C TYR A 64 -3.87 13.60 6.58
N LYS A 65 -2.89 14.21 5.92
CA LYS A 65 -3.08 15.11 4.79
C LYS A 65 -2.28 14.63 3.60
N ILE A 66 -2.90 14.66 2.43
CA ILE A 66 -2.25 14.30 1.17
C ILE A 66 -1.02 15.19 0.95
N GLY A 67 0.10 14.57 0.58
CA GLY A 67 1.38 15.25 0.34
C GLY A 67 2.09 15.76 1.60
N GLU A 68 1.55 15.54 2.80
CA GLU A 68 2.13 15.99 4.07
C GLU A 68 2.36 14.81 5.03
N GLY A 69 3.45 14.91 5.80
CA GLY A 69 3.77 13.99 6.89
C GLY A 69 4.39 12.66 6.46
N ASP A 70 5.03 12.02 7.44
CA ASP A 70 5.87 10.83 7.23
C ASP A 70 5.06 9.51 7.27
N TYR A 71 3.77 9.56 6.91
CA TYR A 71 2.89 8.40 7.00
C TYR A 71 3.20 7.33 5.95
N ILE A 72 3.98 7.66 4.91
CA ILE A 72 4.30 6.75 3.81
C ILE A 72 5.74 6.25 3.81
N GLU A 73 6.58 6.62 4.79
CA GLU A 73 8.01 6.29 4.81
C GLU A 73 8.28 4.79 4.69
N PHE A 74 7.38 3.96 5.22
CA PHE A 74 7.45 2.51 5.10
C PHE A 74 7.47 2.03 3.63
N LEU A 75 6.91 2.80 2.68
CA LEU A 75 6.99 2.50 1.25
C LEU A 75 8.42 2.65 0.69
N HIS A 76 9.36 3.24 1.42
CA HIS A 76 10.77 3.22 1.03
C HIS A 76 11.36 1.82 0.94
N ILE A 77 10.80 0.83 1.64
CA ILE A 77 11.23 -0.56 1.51
C ILE A 77 11.10 -1.05 0.05
N LEU A 78 10.13 -0.52 -0.70
CA LEU A 78 9.91 -0.88 -2.12
C LEU A 78 11.13 -0.56 -2.98
N LYS A 79 11.95 0.44 -2.63
CA LYS A 79 13.17 0.76 -3.39
C LYS A 79 14.19 -0.38 -3.39
N ASN A 80 14.15 -1.23 -2.36
CA ASN A 80 15.08 -2.33 -2.15
C ASN A 80 14.42 -3.71 -2.35
N THR A 81 13.15 -3.75 -2.75
CA THR A 81 12.39 -4.98 -2.95
C THR A 81 12.18 -5.23 -4.44
N ASP A 82 12.39 -6.48 -4.90
CA ASP A 82 11.99 -6.87 -6.25
C ASP A 82 10.47 -6.78 -6.39
N GLN A 83 9.99 -6.01 -7.37
CA GLN A 83 8.55 -5.87 -7.66
C GLN A 83 7.84 -7.22 -7.88
N ARG A 84 8.55 -8.25 -8.35
CA ARG A 84 8.02 -9.61 -8.58
C ARG A 84 7.72 -10.35 -7.28
N ALA A 85 8.32 -9.91 -6.16
CA ALA A 85 8.07 -10.47 -4.84
C ALA A 85 6.80 -9.93 -4.18
N ILE A 86 6.18 -8.87 -4.73
CA ILE A 86 4.96 -8.26 -4.19
C ILE A 86 3.85 -8.33 -5.26
N PRO A 87 2.89 -9.28 -5.14
CA PRO A 87 1.80 -9.46 -6.10
C PRO A 87 0.94 -8.20 -6.33
N PHE A 88 0.82 -7.35 -5.31
CA PHE A 88 -0.01 -6.15 -5.28
C PHE A 88 0.80 -4.84 -5.44
N TRP A 89 2.01 -4.91 -6.01
CA TRP A 89 2.88 -3.74 -6.21
C TRP A 89 2.16 -2.55 -6.86
N SER A 90 1.29 -2.82 -7.82
CA SER A 90 0.50 -1.78 -8.51
C SER A 90 -0.39 -0.97 -7.55
N VAL A 91 -0.96 -1.58 -6.53
CA VAL A 91 -1.79 -0.91 -5.52
C VAL A 91 -0.93 0.01 -4.65
N LEU A 92 0.21 -0.49 -4.18
CA LEU A 92 1.17 0.33 -3.40
C LEU A 92 1.66 1.54 -4.19
N LYS A 93 1.90 1.36 -5.50
CA LYS A 93 2.28 2.46 -6.38
C LYS A 93 1.15 3.50 -6.51
N LEU A 94 -0.11 3.09 -6.59
CA LEU A 94 -1.24 4.01 -6.62
C LEU A 94 -1.39 4.78 -5.30
N ILE A 95 -1.16 4.14 -4.15
CA ILE A 95 -1.13 4.82 -2.86
C ILE A 95 -0.01 5.88 -2.84
N LEU A 96 1.20 5.50 -3.25
CA LEU A 96 2.36 6.40 -3.35
C LEU A 96 2.10 7.57 -4.30
N ASP A 97 1.57 7.28 -5.49
CA ASP A 97 1.26 8.29 -6.50
C ASP A 97 0.15 9.23 -6.02
N THR A 98 -0.89 8.72 -5.36
CA THR A 98 -1.97 9.55 -4.76
C THR A 98 -1.43 10.46 -3.67
N HIS A 99 -0.60 9.93 -2.77
CA HIS A 99 0.05 10.75 -1.74
C HIS A 99 0.91 11.86 -2.34
N ASN A 100 1.76 11.54 -3.32
CA ASN A 100 2.72 12.50 -3.89
C ASN A 100 2.09 13.53 -4.84
N LYS A 101 1.06 13.13 -5.60
CA LYS A 101 0.51 13.94 -6.70
C LYS A 101 -0.88 14.48 -6.42
N GLY A 102 -1.43 14.18 -5.26
CA GLY A 102 -2.81 14.51 -4.98
C GLY A 102 -3.80 13.50 -5.55
N TYR A 103 -5.07 13.74 -5.22
CA TYR A 103 -6.19 13.04 -5.85
C TYR A 103 -6.20 13.28 -7.35
N GLN A 104 -6.73 12.31 -8.10
CA GLN A 104 -6.96 12.50 -9.52
C GLN A 104 -8.14 13.43 -9.75
N GLU A 105 -7.90 14.51 -10.49
CA GLU A 105 -8.96 15.35 -11.05
C GLU A 105 -9.71 14.56 -12.14
N GLU A 106 -11.03 14.72 -12.22
CA GLU A 106 -11.80 14.21 -13.34
C GLU A 106 -11.43 15.02 -14.60
N GLU A 107 -11.01 14.34 -15.66
CA GLU A 107 -10.90 14.95 -17.01
C GLU A 107 -12.28 15.14 -17.63
#